data_AF-A0A355W775-F1
#
_entry.id   AF-A0A355W775-F1
#
_cell.length_a   1.000
_cell.length_b   1.000
_cell.length_c   1.000
_cell.angle_alpha   90.00
_cell.angle_beta   90.00
_cell.angle_gamma   90.00
#
_symmetry.space_group_name_H-M   'P 1'
#
loop_
_entity.id
_entity.type
_entity.pdbx_description
1 polymer ?
#
loop_
_entity_poly.entity_id
_entity_poly.type
_entity_poly.pdbx_seq_one_letter_code
_entity_poly.pdbx_strand_id
1 'polypeptide(L)'
;NKFDNVISGMDLEEALRQNGCAPRPSDGKKPEKIAFIQCVGSRDERLGNLWCSQVCCPYALRMAEVLKNQEPETKIFMFYMDIQNTGNKFPIFYEKCKSDIEFIRNIPIDIIPVENNRVKIRYLNDTDGSAIIEEFDLVVLSIGITPGEDNNKLSKIFDVALDKDGFISNDNKLSKSSTSNRGIFVAGTAGGPKNIADSMANAGQAACEVLNYLEGKEPIQ
;
A
#
# COMPACT_ATOMS: atom_id res chain seq x y z
N ASN A 1 -5.29 21.85 -3.52
CA ASN A 1 -5.54 20.50 -4.08
C ASN A 1 -6.44 20.63 -5.30
N LYS A 2 -6.20 19.85 -6.36
CA LYS A 2 -7.04 19.86 -7.57
C LYS A 2 -8.32 19.02 -7.41
N PHE A 3 -8.37 18.19 -6.36
CA PHE A 3 -9.48 17.31 -6.00
C PHE A 3 -9.64 17.33 -4.48
N ASP A 4 -10.84 17.64 -3.98
CA ASP A 4 -11.10 17.67 -2.54
C ASP A 4 -11.44 16.27 -1.99
N ASN A 5 -12.08 15.43 -2.81
CA ASN A 5 -12.52 14.08 -2.42
C ASN A 5 -11.63 12.96 -2.99
N VAL A 6 -10.34 13.24 -3.13
CA VAL A 6 -9.30 12.24 -3.40
C VAL A 6 -8.41 12.17 -2.17
N ILE A 7 -8.38 11.02 -1.50
CA ILE A 7 -7.65 10.80 -0.26
C ILE A 7 -6.72 9.60 -0.40
N SER A 8 -5.68 9.52 0.43
CA SER A 8 -4.86 8.32 0.54
C SER A 8 -5.53 7.25 1.40
N GLY A 9 -5.04 6.02 1.30
CA GLY A 9 -5.44 4.95 2.23
C GLY A 9 -5.12 5.29 3.70
N MET A 10 -4.07 6.07 3.95
CA MET A 10 -3.72 6.53 5.30
C MET A 10 -4.74 7.55 5.83
N ASP A 11 -5.20 8.48 4.98
CA ASP A 11 -6.23 9.43 5.35
C ASP A 11 -7.56 8.72 5.68
N LEU A 12 -7.89 7.67 4.90
CA LEU A 12 -9.06 6.85 5.17
C LEU A 12 -8.93 6.07 6.49
N GLU A 13 -7.78 5.46 6.74
CA GLU A 13 -7.50 4.76 7.99
C GLU A 13 -7.67 5.70 9.19
N GLU A 14 -7.13 6.91 9.09
CA GLU A 14 -7.26 7.93 10.12
C GLU A 14 -8.71 8.37 10.33
N ALA A 15 -9.46 8.59 9.23
CA ALA A 15 -10.88 8.96 9.31
C ALA A 15 -11.72 7.86 9.98
N LEU A 16 -11.50 6.60 9.61
CA LEU A 16 -12.15 5.44 10.23
C LEU A 16 -11.78 5.31 11.71
N ARG A 17 -10.51 5.55 12.06
CA ARG A 17 -10.02 5.49 13.45
C ARG A 17 -10.62 6.58 14.33
N GLN A 18 -10.69 7.81 13.83
CA GLN A 18 -11.16 8.96 14.60
C GLN A 18 -12.69 9.04 14.67
N ASN A 19 -13.34 8.83 13.53
CA ASN A 19 -14.76 9.14 13.36
C ASN A 19 -15.64 7.89 13.26
N GLY A 20 -15.03 6.71 13.05
CA GLY A 20 -15.77 5.48 12.76
C GLY A 20 -16.46 5.48 11.40
N CYS A 21 -16.22 6.48 10.54
CA CYS A 21 -16.79 6.59 9.21
C CYS A 21 -15.83 7.31 8.25
N ALA A 22 -16.14 7.31 6.95
CA ALA A 22 -15.35 7.96 5.92
C ALA A 22 -16.09 9.14 5.29
N PRO A 23 -16.20 10.29 5.98
CA PRO A 23 -16.86 11.46 5.42
C PRO A 23 -16.04 12.06 4.26
N ARG A 24 -16.73 12.60 3.26
CA ARG A 24 -16.10 13.33 2.15
C ARG A 24 -15.38 14.57 2.70
N PRO A 25 -14.07 14.77 2.42
CA PRO A 25 -13.36 15.94 2.93
C PRO A 25 -13.98 17.27 2.48
N SER A 26 -14.62 17.32 1.32
CA SER A 26 -15.18 18.57 0.78
C SER A 26 -16.35 19.14 1.58
N ASP A 27 -17.17 18.29 2.19
CA ASP A 27 -18.44 18.73 2.82
C ASP A 27 -18.91 17.89 4.01
N GLY A 28 -18.11 16.92 4.45
CA GLY A 28 -18.41 16.07 5.61
C GLY A 28 -19.52 15.03 5.37
N LYS A 29 -20.13 14.97 4.18
CA LYS A 29 -21.20 14.00 3.91
C LYS A 29 -20.65 12.61 3.73
N LYS A 30 -21.49 11.61 3.99
CA LYS A 30 -21.18 10.22 3.68
C LYS A 30 -21.13 10.02 2.15
N PRO A 31 -20.09 9.37 1.60
CA PRO A 31 -20.06 8.98 0.19
C PRO A 31 -21.00 7.79 -0.06
N GLU A 32 -21.77 7.84 -1.14
CA GLU A 32 -22.60 6.71 -1.57
C GLU A 32 -21.81 5.78 -2.49
N LYS A 33 -20.79 6.31 -3.17
CA LYS A 33 -19.96 5.57 -4.11
C LYS A 33 -18.47 5.87 -3.96
N ILE A 34 -17.69 4.83 -3.70
CA ILE A 34 -16.26 4.92 -3.39
C ILE A 34 -15.43 4.12 -4.40
N ALA A 35 -14.38 4.72 -4.93
CA ALA A 35 -13.37 4.03 -5.74
C ALA A 35 -12.08 3.83 -4.94
N PHE A 36 -11.60 2.60 -4.83
CA PHE A 36 -10.24 2.29 -4.40
C PHE A 36 -9.37 2.07 -5.63
N ILE A 37 -8.24 2.77 -5.71
CA ILE A 37 -7.26 2.61 -6.79
C ILE A 37 -6.02 1.94 -6.22
N GLN A 38 -5.72 0.73 -6.70
CA GLN A 38 -4.55 -0.03 -6.28
C GLN A 38 -3.26 0.45 -6.97
N CYS A 39 -2.13 0.05 -6.39
CA CYS A 39 -0.79 0.26 -6.95
C CYS A 39 -0.39 1.74 -7.12
N VAL A 40 -0.97 2.67 -6.35
CA VAL A 40 -0.58 4.08 -6.44
C VAL A 40 0.84 4.24 -5.87
N GLY A 41 1.78 4.70 -6.70
CA GLY A 41 3.19 4.82 -6.33
C GLY A 41 3.96 3.49 -6.28
N SER A 42 3.44 2.41 -6.86
CA SER A 42 4.09 1.09 -6.91
C SER A 42 3.78 0.37 -8.21
N ARG A 43 4.69 -0.48 -8.69
CA ARG A 43 4.58 -1.12 -10.01
C ARG A 43 4.35 -0.08 -11.12
N ASP A 44 5.02 1.08 -11.01
CA ASP A 44 4.91 2.20 -11.94
C ASP A 44 6.30 2.60 -12.44
N GLU A 45 6.57 2.26 -13.70
CA GLU A 45 7.83 2.56 -14.38
C GLU A 45 8.07 4.06 -14.53
N ARG A 46 7.01 4.87 -14.68
CA ARG A 46 7.15 6.33 -14.85
C ARG A 46 7.72 7.00 -13.62
N LEU A 47 7.46 6.41 -12.45
CA LEU A 47 7.99 6.87 -11.16
C LEU A 47 9.32 6.19 -10.81
N GLY A 48 9.77 5.20 -11.59
CA GLY A 48 10.90 4.33 -11.24
C GLY A 48 10.58 3.29 -10.16
N ASN A 49 9.31 3.18 -9.73
CA ASN A 49 8.90 2.33 -8.63
C ASN A 49 8.49 0.94 -9.14
N LEU A 50 9.47 0.10 -9.47
CA LEU A 50 9.23 -1.21 -10.08
C LEU A 50 8.94 -2.35 -9.08
N TRP A 51 8.71 -2.02 -7.80
CA TRP A 51 8.38 -2.99 -6.76
C TRP A 51 6.88 -3.03 -6.44
N CYS A 52 6.43 -4.14 -5.86
CA CYS A 52 5.14 -4.24 -5.19
C CYS A 52 5.29 -3.81 -3.73
N SER A 53 4.40 -2.94 -3.26
CA SER A 53 4.40 -2.50 -1.85
C SER A 53 3.83 -3.54 -0.87
N GLN A 54 3.35 -4.68 -1.35
CA GLN A 54 2.91 -5.85 -0.58
C GLN A 54 1.73 -5.64 0.38
N VAL A 55 1.38 -4.42 0.76
CA VAL A 55 0.38 -4.14 1.79
C VAL A 55 -0.88 -3.45 1.26
N CYS A 56 -0.81 -2.84 0.07
CA CYS A 56 -1.91 -2.06 -0.50
C CYS A 56 -3.18 -2.86 -0.75
N CYS A 57 -3.09 -4.02 -1.42
CA CYS A 57 -4.25 -4.88 -1.63
C CYS A 57 -4.91 -5.33 -0.31
N PRO A 58 -4.19 -5.91 0.67
CA PRO A 58 -4.83 -6.39 1.89
C PRO A 58 -5.38 -5.26 2.77
N TYR A 59 -4.72 -4.10 2.91
CA TYR A 59 -5.31 -3.02 3.71
C TYR A 59 -6.54 -2.43 3.04
N ALA A 60 -6.54 -2.30 1.70
CA ALA A 60 -7.65 -1.68 0.99
C ALA A 60 -8.90 -2.56 1.09
N LEU A 61 -8.73 -3.87 0.97
CA LEU A 61 -9.83 -4.82 1.15
C LEU A 61 -10.39 -4.81 2.58
N ARG A 62 -9.53 -4.70 3.60
CA ARG A 62 -9.99 -4.57 5.00
C ARG A 62 -10.78 -3.28 5.22
N MET A 63 -10.28 -2.15 4.73
CA MET A 63 -10.99 -0.87 4.86
C MET A 63 -12.32 -0.88 4.10
N ALA A 64 -12.33 -1.46 2.89
CA ALA A 64 -13.57 -1.62 2.12
C ALA A 64 -14.59 -2.52 2.85
N GLU A 65 -14.15 -3.64 3.45
CA GLU A 65 -15.03 -4.49 4.26
C GLU A 65 -15.58 -3.74 5.48
N VAL A 66 -14.75 -2.97 6.19
CA VAL A 66 -15.20 -2.14 7.32
C VAL A 66 -16.29 -1.16 6.87
N LEU A 67 -16.07 -0.48 5.75
CA LEU A 67 -17.05 0.44 5.16
C LEU A 67 -18.35 -0.28 4.77
N LYS A 68 -18.29 -1.47 4.16
CA LYS A 68 -19.48 -2.26 3.83
C LYS A 68 -20.25 -2.73 5.07
N ASN A 69 -19.54 -3.13 6.13
CA ASN A 69 -20.17 -3.57 7.37
C ASN A 69 -20.89 -2.41 8.09
N GLN A 70 -20.29 -1.23 8.06
CA GLN A 70 -20.88 -0.03 8.66
C GLN A 70 -22.02 0.53 7.81
N GLU A 71 -21.84 0.50 6.49
CA GLU A 71 -22.71 1.15 5.53
C GLU A 71 -22.98 0.25 4.31
N PRO A 72 -23.89 -0.75 4.47
CA PRO A 72 -24.11 -1.81 3.47
C PRO A 72 -24.55 -1.31 2.09
N GLU A 73 -25.22 -0.15 2.03
CA GLU A 73 -25.69 0.45 0.78
C GLU A 73 -24.58 1.14 -0.03
N THR A 74 -23.41 1.40 0.57
CA THR A 74 -22.30 2.04 -0.12
C THR A 74 -21.80 1.14 -1.24
N LYS A 75 -21.70 1.71 -2.44
CA LYS A 75 -21.14 1.02 -3.61
C LYS A 75 -19.63 1.22 -3.63
N ILE A 76 -18.89 0.13 -3.54
CA ILE A 76 -17.42 0.17 -3.52
C ILE A 76 -16.88 -0.50 -4.78
N PHE A 77 -15.98 0.20 -5.45
CA PHE A 77 -15.28 -0.27 -6.64
C PHE A 77 -13.80 -0.40 -6.33
N MET A 78 -13.22 -1.54 -6.65
CA MET A 78 -11.82 -1.85 -6.43
C MET A 78 -11.12 -1.97 -7.77
N PHE A 79 -10.35 -0.95 -8.15
CA PHE A 79 -9.57 -0.91 -9.39
C PHE A 79 -8.18 -1.51 -9.14
N TYR A 80 -7.84 -2.59 -9.83
CA TYR A 80 -6.63 -3.36 -9.56
C TYR A 80 -6.02 -4.00 -10.81
N MET A 81 -4.74 -4.40 -10.72
CA MET A 81 -4.10 -5.27 -11.71
C MET A 81 -4.19 -6.73 -11.29
N ASP A 82 -3.69 -7.02 -10.08
CA ASP A 82 -3.70 -8.33 -9.44
C ASP A 82 -3.90 -8.13 -7.94
N ILE A 83 -4.63 -9.04 -7.29
CA ILE A 83 -4.74 -9.06 -5.82
C ILE A 83 -3.58 -9.90 -5.28
N GLN A 84 -2.78 -9.30 -4.39
CA GLN A 84 -1.47 -9.85 -3.97
C GLN A 84 -1.31 -9.85 -2.44
N ASN A 85 -0.40 -10.72 -1.98
CA ASN A 85 0.10 -10.82 -0.60
C ASN A 85 -0.98 -11.03 0.47
N THR A 86 -1.80 -12.03 0.20
CA THR A 86 -3.03 -12.34 0.89
C THR A 86 -2.85 -13.66 1.64
N GLY A 87 -2.08 -13.65 2.75
CA GLY A 87 -1.63 -14.85 3.46
C GLY A 87 -2.71 -15.93 3.73
N ASN A 88 -2.32 -17.14 4.13
CA ASN A 88 -3.11 -18.39 4.04
C ASN A 88 -4.65 -18.36 4.31
N LYS A 89 -5.17 -17.49 5.18
CA LYS A 89 -6.61 -17.39 5.46
C LYS A 89 -7.37 -16.42 4.56
N PHE A 90 -6.66 -15.68 3.72
CA PHE A 90 -7.23 -14.61 2.91
C PHE A 90 -8.15 -15.08 1.78
N PRO A 91 -8.00 -16.26 1.15
CA PRO A 91 -8.95 -16.68 0.11
C PRO A 91 -10.41 -16.63 0.58
N ILE A 92 -10.68 -17.05 1.82
CA ILE A 92 -12.03 -16.96 2.43
C ILE A 92 -12.49 -15.50 2.54
N PHE A 93 -11.60 -14.63 3.02
CA PHE A 93 -11.87 -13.21 3.15
C PHE A 93 -12.09 -12.52 1.79
N TYR A 94 -11.32 -12.89 0.78
CA TYR A 94 -11.42 -12.36 -0.57
C TYR A 94 -12.73 -12.78 -1.24
N GLU A 95 -13.14 -14.05 -1.11
CA GLU A 95 -14.43 -14.51 -1.64
C GLU A 95 -15.60 -13.78 -0.98
N LYS A 96 -15.52 -13.48 0.33
CA LYS A 96 -16.50 -12.60 0.98
C LYS A 96 -16.49 -11.20 0.36
N CYS A 97 -15.32 -10.60 0.16
CA CYS A 97 -15.23 -9.26 -0.44
C CYS A 97 -15.87 -9.19 -1.84
N LYS A 98 -15.76 -10.26 -2.64
CA LYS A 98 -16.36 -10.31 -3.99
C LYS A 98 -17.88 -10.23 -4.01
N SER A 99 -18.58 -10.57 -2.93
CA SER A 99 -20.05 -10.40 -2.90
C SER A 99 -20.47 -8.95 -2.67
N ASP A 100 -19.59 -8.15 -2.07
CA ASP A 100 -19.95 -6.83 -1.53
C ASP A 100 -19.27 -5.66 -2.27
N ILE A 101 -18.22 -5.96 -3.05
CA ILE A 101 -17.34 -5.00 -3.72
C ILE A 101 -17.26 -5.35 -5.21
N GLU A 102 -17.37 -4.33 -6.06
CA GLU A 102 -17.17 -4.46 -7.50
C GLU A 102 -15.67 -4.47 -7.83
N PHE A 103 -15.17 -5.57 -8.38
CA PHE A 103 -13.76 -5.71 -8.75
C PHE A 103 -13.56 -5.38 -10.23
N ILE A 104 -12.78 -4.35 -10.50
CA ILE A 104 -12.48 -3.88 -11.85
C ILE A 104 -11.01 -4.12 -12.13
N ARG A 105 -10.69 -5.05 -13.04
CA ARG A 105 -9.29 -5.41 -13.35
C ARG A 105 -8.67 -4.44 -14.36
N ASN A 106 -8.70 -3.16 -14.02
CA ASN A 106 -8.19 -2.07 -14.82
C ASN A 106 -7.71 -0.94 -13.91
N ILE A 107 -6.49 -0.44 -14.09
CA ILE A 107 -6.06 0.79 -13.42
C ILE A 107 -6.55 1.97 -14.26
N PRO A 108 -7.29 2.93 -13.68
CA PRO A 108 -7.84 4.04 -14.43
C PRO A 108 -6.78 4.88 -15.15
N ILE A 109 -7.12 5.31 -16.36
CA ILE A 109 -6.22 6.13 -17.18
C ILE A 109 -6.28 7.59 -16.75
N ASP A 110 -7.48 8.09 -16.46
CA ASP A 110 -7.73 9.48 -16.11
C ASP A 110 -8.66 9.61 -14.90
N ILE A 111 -8.35 10.62 -14.09
CA ILE A 111 -9.16 11.08 -12.97
C ILE A 111 -9.44 12.57 -13.21
N ILE A 112 -10.71 12.94 -13.33
CA ILE A 112 -11.15 14.27 -13.77
C ILE A 112 -12.09 14.85 -12.71
N PRO A 113 -11.85 16.08 -12.21
CA PRO A 113 -12.77 16.69 -11.27
C PRO A 113 -14.03 17.11 -12.02
N VAL A 114 -15.19 16.89 -11.41
CA VAL A 114 -16.49 17.32 -11.95
C VAL A 114 -17.24 18.15 -10.92
N GLU A 115 -18.42 18.66 -11.29
CA GLU A 115 -19.28 19.43 -10.39
C GLU A 115 -19.58 18.67 -9.08
N ASN A 116 -19.90 19.42 -8.02
CA ASN A 116 -20.20 18.89 -6.68
C ASN A 116 -19.04 18.11 -6.01
N ASN A 117 -17.80 18.43 -6.37
CA ASN A 117 -16.58 17.81 -5.84
C ASN A 117 -16.53 16.28 -6.04
N ARG A 118 -17.30 15.76 -7.01
CA ARG A 118 -17.19 14.36 -7.42
C ARG A 118 -16.01 14.18 -8.36
N VAL A 119 -15.65 12.92 -8.56
CA VAL A 119 -14.49 12.54 -9.35
C VAL A 119 -14.93 11.57 -10.44
N LYS A 120 -14.68 11.96 -11.69
CA LYS A 120 -14.94 11.13 -12.87
C LYS A 120 -13.72 10.28 -13.16
N ILE A 121 -13.93 8.97 -13.25
CA ILE A 121 -12.91 7.97 -13.54
C ILE A 121 -13.24 7.31 -14.88
N ARG A 122 -12.22 7.17 -15.74
CA ARG A 122 -12.32 6.46 -17.02
C ARG A 122 -11.49 5.18 -16.99
N TYR A 123 -12.13 4.06 -17.31
CA TYR A 123 -11.52 2.73 -17.35
C TYR A 123 -12.08 1.90 -18.50
N LEU A 124 -11.44 0.76 -18.80
CA LEU A 124 -11.89 -0.14 -19.86
C LEU A 124 -12.79 -1.25 -19.32
N ASN A 125 -13.83 -1.59 -20.06
CA ASN A 125 -14.65 -2.77 -19.82
C ASN A 125 -13.85 -4.04 -20.18
N ASP A 126 -13.79 -4.99 -19.26
CA ASP A 126 -13.06 -6.24 -19.45
C ASP A 126 -13.67 -7.14 -20.55
N THR A 127 -14.96 -6.97 -20.87
CA THR A 127 -15.67 -7.84 -21.84
C THR A 127 -15.41 -7.43 -23.29
N ASP A 128 -15.52 -6.13 -23.60
CA ASP A 128 -15.50 -5.61 -24.97
C ASP A 128 -14.44 -4.52 -25.21
N GLY A 129 -13.70 -4.13 -24.18
CA GLY A 129 -12.68 -3.08 -24.27
C GLY A 129 -13.25 -1.67 -24.44
N SER A 130 -14.56 -1.48 -24.31
CA SER A 130 -15.19 -0.15 -24.39
C SER A 130 -14.79 0.73 -23.21
N ALA A 131 -14.75 2.04 -23.43
CA ALA A 131 -14.46 2.99 -22.36
C ALA A 131 -15.71 3.21 -21.49
N ILE A 132 -15.59 2.92 -20.20
CA ILE A 132 -16.59 3.26 -19.18
C ILE A 132 -16.16 4.56 -18.50
N ILE A 133 -17.13 5.44 -18.28
CA ILE A 133 -16.96 6.68 -17.54
C ILE A 133 -17.92 6.65 -16.37
N GLU A 134 -17.37 6.76 -15.16
CA GLU A 134 -18.15 6.65 -13.94
C GLU A 134 -17.75 7.73 -12.94
N GLU A 135 -18.73 8.24 -12.19
CA GLU A 135 -18.51 9.29 -11.19
C GLU A 135 -18.55 8.69 -9.78
N PHE A 136 -17.63 9.14 -8.94
CA PHE A 136 -17.44 8.70 -7.56
C PHE A 136 -17.51 9.88 -6.60
N ASP A 137 -18.06 9.64 -5.42
CA ASP A 137 -18.15 10.64 -4.36
C ASP A 137 -16.84 10.76 -3.58
N LEU A 138 -16.10 9.66 -3.49
CA LEU A 138 -14.80 9.58 -2.82
C LEU A 138 -13.87 8.63 -3.58
N VAL A 139 -12.62 9.04 -3.77
CA VAL A 139 -11.57 8.20 -4.36
C VAL A 139 -10.48 7.99 -3.32
N VAL A 140 -10.14 6.73 -3.08
CA VAL A 140 -9.13 6.29 -2.13
C VAL A 140 -7.94 5.74 -2.90
N LEU A 141 -6.82 6.44 -2.83
CA LEU A 141 -5.56 6.03 -3.41
C LEU A 141 -4.86 5.04 -2.48
N SER A 142 -4.75 3.79 -2.90
CA SER A 142 -3.98 2.80 -2.14
C SER A 142 -2.48 2.99 -2.38
N ILE A 143 -1.92 3.99 -1.70
CA ILE A 143 -0.51 4.37 -1.78
C ILE A 143 0.41 3.26 -1.25
N GLY A 144 1.54 3.10 -1.93
CA GLY A 144 2.59 2.15 -1.59
C GLY A 144 3.58 2.63 -0.53
N ILE A 145 4.49 1.72 -0.15
CA ILE A 145 5.67 2.00 0.66
C ILE A 145 6.80 2.42 -0.28
N THR A 146 7.31 3.63 -0.08
CA THR A 146 8.52 4.14 -0.75
C THR A 146 9.70 4.17 0.24
N PRO A 147 10.94 4.30 -0.25
CA PRO A 147 12.08 4.51 0.62
C PRO A 147 11.90 5.74 1.52
N GLY A 148 12.48 5.68 2.72
CA GLY A 148 12.50 6.83 3.64
C GLY A 148 13.24 8.01 3.02
N GLU A 149 12.71 9.22 3.16
CA GLU A 149 13.33 10.44 2.64
C GLU A 149 14.72 10.68 3.23
N ASP A 150 14.95 10.18 4.44
CA ASP A 150 16.20 10.25 5.18
C ASP A 150 17.19 9.11 4.87
N ASN A 151 16.82 8.10 4.08
CA ASN A 151 17.70 6.97 3.74
C ASN A 151 19.04 7.42 3.15
N ASN A 152 19.05 8.44 2.27
CA ASN A 152 20.27 9.02 1.69
C ASN A 152 21.19 9.69 2.71
N LYS A 153 20.63 10.19 3.81
CA LYS A 153 21.39 10.78 4.91
C LYS A 153 21.89 9.69 5.85
N LEU A 154 21.03 8.74 6.20
CA LEU A 154 21.35 7.60 7.07
C LEU A 154 22.43 6.72 6.45
N SER A 155 22.39 6.49 5.13
CA SER A 155 23.42 5.73 4.41
C SER A 155 24.82 6.31 4.60
N LYS A 156 24.94 7.65 4.55
CA LYS A 156 26.21 8.35 4.77
C LYS A 156 26.66 8.37 6.23
N ILE A 157 25.71 8.44 7.17
CA ILE A 157 26.02 8.47 8.61
C ILE A 157 26.51 7.10 9.08
N PHE A 158 25.84 6.02 8.64
CA PHE A 158 26.12 4.66 9.07
C PHE A 158 27.02 3.89 8.10
N ASP A 159 27.43 4.53 6.99
CA ASP A 159 28.24 3.93 5.93
C ASP A 159 27.62 2.64 5.38
N VAL A 160 26.31 2.66 5.14
CA VAL A 160 25.55 1.53 4.59
C VAL A 160 25.09 1.80 3.16
N ALA A 161 25.13 0.78 2.31
CA ALA A 161 24.66 0.88 0.94
C ALA A 161 23.13 0.99 0.86
N LEU A 162 22.65 1.69 -0.17
CA LEU A 162 21.24 1.62 -0.59
C LEU A 162 21.14 0.70 -1.81
N ASP A 163 20.00 0.01 -1.95
CA ASP A 163 19.70 -0.72 -3.17
C ASP A 163 19.32 0.22 -4.32
N LYS A 164 19.08 -0.36 -5.50
CA LYS A 164 18.71 0.38 -6.72
C LYS A 164 17.40 1.18 -6.56
N ASP A 165 16.55 0.77 -5.62
CA ASP A 165 15.22 1.31 -5.39
C ASP A 165 15.26 2.37 -4.26
N GLY A 166 16.39 2.51 -3.56
CA GLY A 166 16.64 3.51 -2.51
C GLY A 166 16.43 3.02 -1.07
N PHE A 167 16.10 1.74 -0.87
CA PHE A 167 16.02 1.14 0.46
C PHE A 167 17.41 0.78 0.98
N ILE A 168 17.55 0.58 2.29
CA ILE A 168 18.82 0.12 2.85
C ILE A 168 19.11 -1.28 2.30
N SER A 169 20.24 -1.42 1.61
CA SER A 169 20.65 -2.68 0.99
C SER A 169 20.96 -3.71 2.05
N ASN A 170 20.63 -4.95 1.71
CA ASN A 170 21.11 -6.11 2.42
C ASN A 170 21.87 -6.99 1.42
N ASP A 171 23.18 -7.09 1.62
CA ASP A 171 24.07 -7.75 0.68
C ASP A 171 24.13 -9.28 0.90
N ASN A 172 23.47 -9.78 1.95
CA ASN A 172 23.48 -11.18 2.34
C ASN A 172 22.22 -11.92 1.83
N LYS A 173 22.41 -13.11 1.27
CA LYS A 173 21.31 -13.95 0.77
C LYS A 173 20.57 -14.71 1.88
N LEU A 174 21.24 -14.98 2.99
CA LEU A 174 20.75 -15.78 4.12
C LEU A 174 20.31 -14.91 5.32
N SER A 175 20.91 -13.75 5.51
CA SER A 175 20.43 -12.74 6.44
C SER A 175 19.59 -11.70 5.72
N LYS A 176 18.39 -11.36 6.22
CA LYS A 176 17.59 -10.22 5.71
C LYS A 176 17.77 -8.94 6.53
N SER A 177 18.74 -8.95 7.44
CA SER A 177 18.93 -7.89 8.44
C SER A 177 20.35 -7.35 8.48
N SER A 178 21.32 -8.01 7.84
CA SER A 178 22.66 -7.46 7.66
C SER A 178 22.66 -6.30 6.68
N THR A 179 23.66 -5.43 6.81
CA THR A 179 23.94 -4.37 5.85
C THR A 179 25.35 -4.53 5.29
N SER A 180 25.76 -3.63 4.39
CA SER A 180 27.14 -3.59 3.88
C SER A 180 28.18 -3.27 4.95
N ASN A 181 27.78 -2.71 6.10
CA ASN A 181 28.67 -2.34 7.19
C ASN A 181 28.52 -3.27 8.40
N ARG A 182 29.62 -3.87 8.84
CA ARG A 182 29.64 -4.83 9.95
C ARG A 182 29.27 -4.12 11.26
N GLY A 183 28.28 -4.68 11.97
CA GLY A 183 27.76 -4.10 13.21
C GLY A 183 26.58 -3.14 13.01
N ILE A 184 26.21 -2.85 11.75
CA ILE A 184 24.99 -2.11 11.40
C ILE A 184 23.97 -3.09 10.80
N PHE A 185 22.72 -2.99 11.29
CA PHE A 185 21.64 -3.90 10.93
C PHE A 185 20.39 -3.12 10.51
N VAL A 186 19.58 -3.72 9.66
CA VAL A 186 18.33 -3.16 9.16
C VAL A 186 17.14 -4.04 9.59
N ALA A 187 16.02 -3.39 9.91
CA ALA A 187 14.79 -4.06 10.27
C ALA A 187 13.56 -3.36 9.67
N GLY A 188 12.51 -4.14 9.42
CA GLY A 188 11.22 -3.65 8.96
C GLY A 188 11.25 -3.13 7.52
N THR A 189 10.52 -2.03 7.29
CA THR A 189 10.30 -1.45 5.96
C THR A 189 11.49 -0.61 5.46
N ALA A 190 12.47 -0.30 6.31
CA ALA A 190 13.68 0.42 5.92
C ALA A 190 14.50 -0.34 4.85
N GLY A 191 14.47 -1.67 4.88
CA GLY A 191 15.05 -2.55 3.87
C GLY A 191 14.03 -3.05 2.85
N GLY A 192 13.00 -2.27 2.53
CA GLY A 192 12.00 -2.59 1.50
C GLY A 192 10.62 -2.99 2.03
N PRO A 193 9.57 -2.95 1.17
CA PRO A 193 8.17 -3.14 1.57
C PRO A 193 7.90 -4.50 2.23
N LYS A 194 7.21 -4.48 3.37
CA LYS A 194 6.83 -5.67 4.17
C LYS A 194 5.52 -5.39 4.90
N ASN A 195 4.77 -6.45 5.23
CA ASN A 195 3.64 -6.34 6.16
C ASN A 195 4.13 -6.34 7.63
N ILE A 196 3.21 -6.21 8.58
CA ILE A 196 3.51 -6.17 10.02
C ILE A 196 4.20 -7.46 10.49
N ALA A 197 3.67 -8.63 10.12
CA ALA A 197 4.21 -9.91 10.57
C ALA A 197 5.63 -10.15 10.04
N ASP A 198 5.87 -9.83 8.77
CA ASP A 198 7.19 -9.92 8.15
C ASP A 198 8.17 -8.90 8.75
N SER A 199 7.69 -7.70 9.11
CA SER A 199 8.49 -6.68 9.79
C SER A 199 8.89 -7.12 11.20
N MET A 200 7.96 -7.74 11.94
CA MET A 200 8.25 -8.32 13.26
C MET A 200 9.27 -9.46 13.17
N ALA A 201 9.10 -10.38 12.22
CA ALA A 201 10.03 -11.47 12.00
C ALA A 201 11.43 -10.95 11.61
N ASN A 202 11.50 -9.96 10.72
CA ASN A 202 12.75 -9.32 10.32
C ASN A 202 13.43 -8.55 11.47
N ALA A 203 12.65 -7.88 12.33
CA ALA A 203 13.19 -7.26 13.54
C ALA A 203 13.75 -8.28 14.54
N GLY A 204 13.08 -9.43 14.70
CA GLY A 204 13.60 -10.55 15.49
C GLY A 204 14.91 -11.11 14.93
N GLN A 205 15.01 -11.26 13.61
CA GLN A 205 16.26 -11.65 12.94
C GLN A 205 17.38 -10.63 13.19
N ALA A 206 17.09 -9.33 13.05
CA ALA A 206 18.06 -8.27 13.33
C ALA A 206 18.58 -8.33 14.77
N ALA A 207 17.70 -8.58 15.75
CA ALA A 207 18.11 -8.73 17.15
C ALA A 207 19.04 -9.94 17.36
N CYS A 208 18.77 -11.09 16.72
CA CYS A 208 19.65 -12.25 16.78
C CYS A 208 21.03 -11.98 16.15
N GLU A 209 21.06 -11.26 15.03
CA GLU A 209 22.31 -10.88 14.36
C GLU A 209 23.16 -9.92 15.21
N VAL A 210 22.51 -8.97 15.90
CA VAL A 210 23.17 -8.10 16.88
C VAL A 210 23.80 -8.94 18.01
N LEU A 211 23.08 -9.92 18.56
CA LEU A 211 23.62 -10.80 19.60
C LEU A 211 24.83 -11.60 19.11
N ASN A 212 24.74 -12.19 17.91
CA ASN A 212 25.85 -12.91 17.31
C ASN A 212 27.08 -12.02 17.13
N TYR A 213 26.89 -10.79 16.65
CA TYR A 213 27.96 -9.81 16.49
C TYR A 213 28.62 -9.45 17.83
N LEU A 214 27.83 -9.23 18.88
CA LEU A 214 28.34 -8.92 20.23
C LEU A 214 29.10 -10.09 20.85
N GLU A 215 28.71 -11.33 20.55
CA GLU A 215 29.40 -12.55 20.97
C GLU A 215 30.64 -12.87 20.12
N GLY A 216 30.95 -12.05 19.11
CA GLY A 216 32.09 -12.26 18.21
C GLY A 216 31.91 -13.43 17.23
N LYS A 217 30.68 -13.92 17.05
CA LYS A 217 30.36 -14.93 16.05
C LYS A 217 30.43 -14.33 14.65
N GLU A 218 30.86 -15.13 13.68
CA GLU A 218 30.84 -14.69 12.29
C GLU A 218 29.39 -14.57 11.76
N PRO A 219 29.12 -13.65 10.83
CA PRO A 219 27.82 -13.52 10.19
C PRO A 219 27.42 -14.84 9.51
N ILE A 220 26.12 -15.11 9.49
CA ILE A 220 25.56 -16.25 8.76
C ILE A 220 25.79 -15.99 7.26
N GLN A 221 26.71 -16.71 6.63
CA GLN A 221 27.05 -16.59 5.19
C GLN A 221 26.15 -17.43 4.31
#